data_AF-A0A7Y5BBC7-F1
#
_entry.id   AF-A0A7Y5BBC7-F1
#
_cell.length_a   1.000
_cell.length_b   1.000
_cell.length_c   1.000
_cell.angle_alpha   90.00
_cell.angle_beta   90.00
_cell.angle_gamma   90.00
#
_symmetry.space_group_name_H-M   'P 1'
#
loop_
_entity.id
_entity.type
_entity.pdbx_description
1 polymer ?
#
loop_
_entity_poly.entity_id
_entity_poly.type
_entity_poly.pdbx_seq_one_letter_code
_entity_poly.pdbx_strand_id
1 'polypeptide(L)'
;MIATDELLTIKEASEWATKHTGKTVTTANISYLIQYGRIKKIGDNGSTQVSKQDLINYYKSYNGHREVSWKDQLGSDLNWALSFDQYKEAETTKHVHRLHPYKGKFIPQLVEYFLDSKTDKFKTETYFKKGDIVLDPFSGSGTTMVQACELGMNAIGIDVSAFNALIGNCKVTIYNLVDVQTEISRITKALKEFLTNSHTLEFEEKLLRALYEFNNEFFPVPEYKYKLRQGEIDEAQFGAEKEKEFLPSYNKLVKQYSIKLRQDKADNLFGRSPAGRAFRYNLLFVPHKRIFTSIPNANYSLN
;
A
#
# COMPACT_ATOMS: atom_id res chain seq x y z
N MET A 1 -35.50 10.34 -25.11
CA MET A 1 -35.71 10.70 -23.69
C MET A 1 -34.38 10.58 -22.99
N ILE A 2 -33.84 11.69 -22.49
CA ILE A 2 -32.57 11.68 -21.73
C ILE A 2 -32.89 10.99 -20.41
N ALA A 3 -32.34 9.80 -20.17
CA ALA A 3 -32.52 9.10 -18.91
C ALA A 3 -31.96 10.00 -17.80
N THR A 4 -32.82 10.46 -16.88
CA THR A 4 -32.40 11.17 -15.67
C THR A 4 -31.51 10.22 -14.88
N ASP A 5 -30.24 10.58 -14.75
CA ASP A 5 -29.27 9.79 -14.00
C ASP A 5 -29.69 9.76 -12.52
N GLU A 6 -30.05 8.58 -12.04
CA GLU A 6 -30.55 8.38 -10.68
C GLU A 6 -29.43 8.63 -9.68
N LEU A 7 -29.65 9.59 -8.76
CA LEU A 7 -28.69 9.94 -7.73
C LEU A 7 -28.98 9.16 -6.45
N LEU A 8 -27.97 8.47 -5.93
CA LEU A 8 -28.05 7.66 -4.72
C LEU A 8 -27.23 8.31 -3.61
N THR A 9 -27.76 8.32 -2.40
CA THR A 9 -26.94 8.57 -1.19
C THR A 9 -25.89 7.48 -1.04
N ILE A 10 -24.85 7.73 -0.22
CA ILE A 10 -23.81 6.73 0.07
C ILE A 10 -24.41 5.40 0.57
N LYS A 11 -25.48 5.47 1.39
CA LYS A 11 -26.15 4.29 1.92
C LYS A 11 -26.89 3.51 0.82
N GLU A 12 -27.70 4.20 0.01
CA GLU A 12 -28.43 3.58 -1.10
C GLU A 12 -27.47 3.00 -2.15
N ALA A 13 -26.36 3.69 -2.44
CA ALA A 13 -25.30 3.20 -3.30
C ALA A 13 -24.66 1.91 -2.77
N SER A 14 -24.44 1.82 -1.45
CA SER A 14 -23.90 0.64 -0.78
C SER A 14 -24.83 -0.56 -0.88
N GLU A 15 -26.13 -0.34 -0.62
CA GLU A 15 -27.18 -1.35 -0.70
C GLU A 15 -27.38 -1.83 -2.14
N TRP A 16 -27.45 -0.89 -3.08
CA TRP A 16 -27.54 -1.19 -4.50
C TRP A 16 -26.34 -1.99 -4.99
N ALA A 17 -25.11 -1.58 -4.66
CA ALA A 17 -23.89 -2.25 -5.10
C ALA A 17 -23.77 -3.66 -4.50
N THR A 18 -24.20 -3.85 -3.25
CA THR A 18 -24.25 -5.17 -2.62
C THR A 18 -25.21 -6.10 -3.36
N LYS A 19 -26.42 -5.61 -3.67
CA LYS A 19 -27.40 -6.37 -4.45
C LYS A 19 -26.93 -6.65 -5.88
N HIS A 20 -26.26 -5.71 -6.52
CA HIS A 20 -25.80 -5.81 -7.90
C HIS A 20 -24.61 -6.76 -8.06
N THR A 21 -23.68 -6.78 -7.10
CA THR A 21 -22.46 -7.59 -7.18
C THR A 21 -22.56 -8.94 -6.49
N GLY A 22 -23.54 -9.13 -5.61
CA GLY A 22 -23.64 -10.32 -4.75
C GLY A 22 -22.58 -10.40 -3.65
N LYS A 23 -21.70 -9.38 -3.53
CA LYS A 23 -20.67 -9.25 -2.49
C LYS A 23 -21.04 -8.11 -1.54
N THR A 24 -20.65 -8.20 -0.26
CA THR A 24 -20.89 -7.11 0.70
C THR A 24 -20.09 -5.86 0.33
N VAL A 25 -20.80 -4.79 -0.06
CA VAL A 25 -20.23 -3.46 -0.30
C VAL A 25 -20.70 -2.55 0.83
N THR A 26 -19.75 -1.97 1.57
CA THR A 26 -20.02 -1.06 2.69
C THR A 26 -20.04 0.41 2.27
N THR A 27 -20.59 1.28 3.10
CA THR A 27 -20.56 2.74 2.90
C THR A 27 -19.13 3.29 2.83
N ALA A 28 -18.19 2.65 3.53
CA ALA A 28 -16.77 2.94 3.44
C ALA A 28 -16.20 2.60 2.06
N ASN A 29 -16.66 1.52 1.42
CA ASN A 29 -16.25 1.21 0.04
C ASN A 29 -16.73 2.27 -0.94
N ILE A 30 -17.98 2.73 -0.82
CA ILE A 30 -18.50 3.81 -1.67
C ILE A 30 -17.74 5.12 -1.43
N SER A 31 -17.50 5.48 -0.17
CA SER A 31 -16.71 6.65 0.21
C SER A 31 -15.28 6.58 -0.35
N TYR A 32 -14.69 5.38 -0.36
CA TYR A 32 -13.40 5.12 -0.99
C TYR A 32 -13.46 5.35 -2.51
N LEU A 33 -14.51 4.89 -3.21
CA LEU A 33 -14.62 5.17 -4.65
C LEU A 33 -14.64 6.67 -4.94
N ILE A 34 -15.38 7.43 -4.14
CA ILE A 34 -15.43 8.90 -4.23
C ILE A 34 -14.05 9.51 -3.94
N GLN A 35 -13.44 9.19 -2.80
CA GLN A 35 -12.16 9.75 -2.35
C GLN A 35 -11.01 9.51 -3.34
N TYR A 36 -11.12 8.50 -4.21
CA TYR A 36 -10.12 8.15 -5.21
C TYR A 36 -10.51 8.54 -6.63
N GLY A 37 -11.56 9.34 -6.77
CA GLY A 37 -12.07 9.84 -8.04
C GLY A 37 -12.59 8.74 -8.97
N ARG A 38 -12.95 7.56 -8.45
CA ARG A 38 -13.47 6.44 -9.25
C ARG A 38 -14.90 6.68 -9.71
N ILE A 39 -15.67 7.39 -8.89
CA ILE A 39 -17.02 7.85 -9.18
C ILE A 39 -17.11 9.32 -8.74
N LYS A 40 -17.96 10.10 -9.40
CA LYS A 40 -18.07 11.53 -9.13
C LYS A 40 -18.76 11.80 -7.79
N LYS A 41 -18.21 12.71 -6.98
CA LYS A 41 -18.92 13.27 -5.82
C LYS A 41 -19.95 14.28 -6.32
N ILE A 42 -21.20 14.15 -5.88
CA ILE A 42 -22.27 15.12 -6.18
C ILE A 42 -22.81 15.63 -4.84
N GLY A 43 -22.90 16.95 -4.67
CA GLY A 43 -23.32 17.60 -3.43
C GLY A 43 -22.22 17.71 -2.36
N ASP A 44 -22.57 18.37 -1.24
CA ASP A 44 -21.66 18.75 -0.16
C ASP A 44 -21.78 17.85 1.07
N ASN A 45 -21.03 18.18 2.13
CA ASN A 45 -20.99 17.41 3.37
C ASN A 45 -22.40 17.31 3.99
N GLY A 46 -22.90 16.08 4.15
CA GLY A 46 -24.25 15.79 4.66
C GLY A 46 -25.29 15.43 3.60
N SER A 47 -25.05 15.77 2.33
CA SER A 47 -25.94 15.46 1.19
C SER A 47 -25.19 14.76 0.03
N THR A 48 -24.05 14.14 0.32
CA THR A 48 -23.22 13.50 -0.70
C THR A 48 -23.96 12.37 -1.40
N GLN A 49 -24.09 12.51 -2.72
CA GLN A 49 -24.71 11.57 -3.62
C GLN A 49 -23.73 11.13 -4.71
N VAL A 50 -24.06 10.03 -5.36
CA VAL A 50 -23.33 9.47 -6.50
C VAL A 50 -24.30 9.07 -7.60
N SER A 51 -23.85 9.18 -8.85
CA SER A 51 -24.59 8.67 -10.00
C SER A 51 -24.67 7.15 -9.96
N LYS A 52 -25.89 6.61 -10.13
CA LYS A 52 -26.09 5.17 -10.31
C LYS A 52 -25.43 4.68 -11.60
N GLN A 53 -25.42 5.50 -12.66
CA GLN A 53 -24.75 5.15 -13.90
C GLN A 53 -23.22 5.03 -13.73
N ASP A 54 -22.60 5.93 -12.97
CA ASP A 54 -21.18 5.84 -12.61
C ASP A 54 -20.85 4.55 -11.85
N LEU A 55 -21.72 4.16 -10.89
CA LEU A 55 -21.57 2.90 -10.16
C LEU A 55 -21.71 1.69 -11.10
N ILE A 56 -22.69 1.71 -12.00
CA ILE A 56 -22.87 0.66 -13.03
C ILE A 56 -21.61 0.56 -13.90
N ASN A 57 -21.08 1.68 -14.38
CA ASN A 57 -19.88 1.70 -15.22
C ASN A 57 -18.67 1.14 -14.47
N TYR A 58 -18.49 1.53 -13.20
CA TYR A 58 -17.42 1.02 -12.34
C TYR A 58 -17.54 -0.51 -12.16
N TYR A 59 -18.71 -1.03 -11.75
CA TYR A 59 -18.86 -2.46 -11.49
C TYR A 59 -18.97 -3.32 -12.76
N LYS A 60 -19.43 -2.79 -13.90
CA LYS A 60 -19.35 -3.48 -15.20
C LYS A 60 -17.90 -3.76 -15.61
N SER A 61 -17.02 -2.78 -15.43
CA SER A 61 -15.59 -2.96 -15.69
C SER A 61 -14.94 -3.97 -14.74
N TYR A 62 -15.45 -4.08 -13.50
CA TYR A 62 -14.92 -4.94 -12.45
C TYR A 62 -15.40 -6.40 -12.53
N ASN A 63 -16.70 -6.63 -12.78
CA ASN A 63 -17.32 -7.96 -12.75
C ASN A 63 -17.19 -8.73 -14.07
N GLY A 64 -17.11 -8.05 -15.22
CA GLY A 64 -17.19 -8.72 -16.52
C GLY A 64 -15.93 -9.47 -16.98
N HIS A 65 -14.76 -9.21 -16.39
CA HIS A 65 -13.48 -9.52 -17.06
C HIS A 65 -12.52 -10.43 -16.29
N ARG A 66 -12.81 -10.84 -15.05
CA ARG A 66 -11.87 -11.66 -14.28
C ARG A 66 -12.21 -13.13 -14.29
N GLU A 67 -13.36 -13.53 -13.78
CA GLU A 67 -13.65 -14.97 -13.64
C GLU A 67 -13.90 -15.65 -15.00
N VAL A 68 -14.70 -15.03 -15.88
CA VAL A 68 -15.03 -15.58 -17.21
C VAL A 68 -13.79 -15.56 -18.12
N SER A 69 -13.09 -14.43 -18.20
CA SER A 69 -11.86 -14.32 -19.01
C SER A 69 -10.75 -15.28 -18.58
N TRP A 70 -10.62 -15.57 -17.28
CA TRP A 70 -9.57 -16.48 -16.79
C TRP A 70 -9.96 -17.94 -16.97
N LYS A 71 -11.25 -18.28 -16.83
CA LYS A 71 -11.76 -19.62 -17.16
C LYS A 71 -11.66 -19.93 -18.66
N ASP A 72 -11.94 -18.96 -19.52
CA ASP A 72 -11.84 -19.12 -20.98
C ASP A 72 -10.38 -19.21 -21.46
N GLN A 73 -9.42 -18.58 -20.75
CA GLN A 73 -8.00 -18.60 -21.12
C GLN A 73 -7.20 -19.78 -20.53
N LEU A 74 -7.57 -20.27 -19.35
CA LEU A 74 -6.75 -21.23 -18.58
C LEU A 74 -7.37 -22.63 -18.47
N GLY A 75 -8.60 -22.82 -18.98
CA GLY A 75 -9.27 -24.13 -19.05
C GLY A 75 -9.90 -24.60 -17.74
N SER A 76 -10.48 -25.82 -17.77
CA SER A 76 -11.20 -26.44 -16.65
C SER A 76 -10.31 -26.90 -15.49
N ASP A 77 -9.00 -26.92 -15.67
CA ASP A 77 -8.01 -27.37 -14.67
C ASP A 77 -7.67 -26.29 -13.64
N LEU A 78 -8.22 -25.08 -13.80
CA LEU A 78 -8.03 -23.99 -12.86
C LEU A 78 -8.76 -24.27 -11.53
N ASN A 79 -8.00 -24.54 -10.47
CA ASN A 79 -8.57 -24.62 -9.13
C ASN A 79 -8.92 -23.23 -8.58
N TRP A 80 -10.13 -22.76 -8.87
CA TRP A 80 -10.63 -21.47 -8.39
C TRP A 80 -10.66 -21.36 -6.86
N ALA A 81 -10.71 -22.48 -6.12
CA ALA A 81 -10.65 -22.47 -4.67
C ALA A 81 -9.29 -21.95 -4.14
N LEU A 82 -8.22 -22.08 -4.93
CA LEU A 82 -6.88 -21.55 -4.64
C LEU A 82 -6.64 -20.16 -5.25
N SER A 83 -7.69 -19.48 -5.73
CA SER A 83 -7.59 -18.07 -6.12
C SER A 83 -7.57 -17.14 -4.90
N PHE A 84 -8.17 -17.58 -3.78
CA PHE A 84 -8.30 -16.82 -2.54
C PHE A 84 -8.93 -15.43 -2.72
N ASP A 85 -9.69 -15.21 -3.81
CA ASP A 85 -10.36 -13.93 -4.14
C ASP A 85 -11.37 -13.47 -3.08
N GLN A 86 -11.81 -14.40 -2.23
CA GLN A 86 -12.69 -14.12 -1.10
C GLN A 86 -11.98 -13.41 0.07
N TYR A 87 -10.65 -13.52 0.19
CA TYR A 87 -9.91 -12.96 1.33
C TYR A 87 -9.55 -11.50 1.10
N LYS A 88 -9.74 -10.67 2.13
CA LYS A 88 -9.30 -9.27 2.13
C LYS A 88 -7.78 -9.19 2.32
N GLU A 89 -7.16 -8.08 1.91
CA GLU A 89 -5.71 -7.87 2.08
C GLU A 89 -5.24 -8.02 3.54
N ALA A 90 -6.06 -7.58 4.50
CA ALA A 90 -5.77 -7.74 5.92
C ALA A 90 -5.64 -9.22 6.32
N GLU A 91 -6.41 -10.10 5.68
CA GLU A 91 -6.41 -11.54 5.93
C GLU A 91 -5.24 -12.21 5.19
N THR A 92 -4.97 -11.81 3.95
CA THR A 92 -3.81 -12.31 3.16
C THR A 92 -2.46 -11.74 3.61
N THR A 93 -2.45 -10.91 4.65
CA THR A 93 -1.25 -10.39 5.29
C THR A 93 -1.31 -10.49 6.82
N LYS A 94 -1.94 -11.54 7.37
CA LYS A 94 -2.05 -11.76 8.83
C LYS A 94 -0.71 -11.63 9.60
N HIS A 95 -0.78 -11.24 10.88
CA HIS A 95 0.35 -11.23 11.82
C HIS A 95 1.59 -10.44 11.31
N VAL A 96 2.75 -11.09 11.34
CA VAL A 96 4.06 -10.54 11.00
C VAL A 96 4.26 -10.37 9.49
N HIS A 97 3.33 -10.82 8.65
CA HIS A 97 3.43 -10.69 7.19
C HIS A 97 3.31 -9.24 6.69
N ARG A 98 2.88 -8.30 7.54
CA ARG A 98 2.83 -6.85 7.25
C ARG A 98 4.09 -6.08 7.66
N LEU A 99 5.04 -6.70 8.36
CA LEU A 99 6.26 -6.01 8.83
C LEU A 99 7.08 -5.43 7.67
N HIS A 100 7.07 -6.07 6.50
CA HIS A 100 7.78 -5.58 5.31
C HIS A 100 7.04 -5.91 4.01
N PRO A 101 6.87 -4.94 3.09
CA PRO A 101 6.33 -5.21 1.75
C PRO A 101 7.39 -5.90 0.87
N TYR A 102 7.12 -7.14 0.46
CA TYR A 102 7.99 -7.91 -0.43
C TYR A 102 7.28 -8.19 -1.76
N LYS A 103 7.92 -7.88 -2.89
CA LYS A 103 7.39 -8.18 -4.23
C LYS A 103 7.53 -9.69 -4.47
N GLY A 104 6.46 -10.34 -4.93
CA GLY A 104 6.44 -11.79 -5.13
C GLY A 104 6.19 -12.61 -3.86
N LYS A 105 5.65 -11.99 -2.79
CA LYS A 105 5.23 -12.69 -1.58
C LYS A 105 3.97 -13.53 -1.84
N PHE A 106 4.01 -14.83 -1.52
CA PHE A 106 2.81 -15.67 -1.50
C PHE A 106 1.86 -15.26 -0.37
N ILE A 107 0.57 -15.48 -0.58
CA ILE A 107 -0.40 -15.34 0.50
C ILE A 107 -0.17 -16.46 1.55
N PRO A 108 -0.28 -16.17 2.85
CA PRO A 108 -0.07 -17.18 3.90
C PRO A 108 -0.98 -18.40 3.76
N GLN A 109 -2.24 -18.19 3.34
CA GLN A 109 -3.26 -19.24 3.21
C GLN A 109 -2.88 -20.31 2.18
N LEU A 110 -2.14 -19.95 1.12
CA LEU A 110 -1.68 -20.91 0.13
C LEU A 110 -0.64 -21.86 0.74
N VAL A 111 0.28 -21.33 1.54
CA VAL A 111 1.27 -22.14 2.24
C VAL A 111 0.59 -23.00 3.31
N GLU A 112 -0.30 -22.41 4.10
CA GLU A 112 -1.09 -23.12 5.12
C GLU A 112 -1.86 -24.30 4.50
N TYR A 113 -2.47 -24.10 3.32
CA TYR A 113 -3.17 -25.15 2.59
C TYR A 113 -2.29 -26.39 2.30
N PHE A 114 -1.02 -26.20 1.92
CA PHE A 114 -0.13 -27.33 1.64
C PHE A 114 0.46 -27.96 2.90
N LEU A 115 0.70 -27.16 3.94
CA LEU A 115 1.33 -27.63 5.17
C LEU A 115 0.34 -28.26 6.17
N ASP A 116 -0.92 -27.83 6.21
CA ASP A 116 -1.89 -28.31 7.20
C ASP A 116 -2.33 -29.77 6.94
N SER A 117 -3.13 -30.32 7.84
CA SER A 117 -3.62 -31.69 7.74
C SER A 117 -4.95 -31.83 6.98
N LYS A 118 -5.51 -30.74 6.43
CA LYS A 118 -6.82 -30.79 5.75
C LYS A 118 -6.65 -31.35 4.34
N THR A 119 -7.61 -32.16 3.92
CA THR A 119 -7.70 -32.68 2.56
C THR A 119 -8.98 -32.18 1.89
N ASP A 120 -8.98 -32.19 0.57
CA ASP A 120 -10.14 -31.89 -0.26
C ASP A 120 -10.06 -32.67 -1.58
N LYS A 121 -10.89 -32.30 -2.57
CA LYS A 121 -10.92 -32.95 -3.89
C LYS A 121 -9.62 -32.77 -4.71
N PHE A 122 -8.73 -31.86 -4.33
CA PHE A 122 -7.46 -31.57 -4.99
C PHE A 122 -6.25 -32.00 -4.17
N LYS A 123 -6.22 -31.67 -2.87
CA LYS A 123 -5.23 -32.17 -1.91
C LYS A 123 -5.79 -33.43 -1.27
N THR A 124 -5.52 -34.58 -1.89
CA THR A 124 -6.08 -35.88 -1.49
C THR A 124 -5.33 -36.54 -0.33
N GLU A 125 -4.13 -36.06 0.00
CA GLU A 125 -3.30 -36.60 1.07
C GLU A 125 -2.59 -35.48 1.86
N THR A 126 -2.03 -35.85 3.02
CA THR A 126 -1.26 -34.94 3.88
C THR A 126 0.23 -35.16 3.68
N TYR A 127 0.97 -34.09 3.40
CA TYR A 127 2.40 -34.16 3.09
C TYR A 127 3.31 -33.93 4.31
N PHE A 128 2.78 -33.31 5.37
CA PHE A 128 3.54 -32.90 6.54
C PHE A 128 2.78 -33.19 7.84
N LYS A 129 3.54 -33.34 8.93
CA LYS A 129 3.03 -33.44 10.30
C LYS A 129 3.80 -32.51 11.24
N LYS A 130 3.21 -32.24 12.40
CA LYS A 130 3.84 -31.43 13.46
C LYS A 130 5.23 -31.98 13.80
N GLY A 131 6.22 -31.09 13.91
CA GLY A 131 7.61 -31.43 14.16
C GLY A 131 8.45 -31.72 12.92
N ASP A 132 7.86 -31.88 11.73
CA ASP A 132 8.62 -32.03 10.48
C ASP A 132 9.47 -30.77 10.19
N ILE A 133 10.46 -30.91 9.31
CA ILE A 133 11.32 -29.83 8.85
C ILE A 133 10.93 -29.45 7.42
N VAL A 134 10.50 -28.21 7.22
CA VAL A 134 10.16 -27.65 5.91
C VAL A 134 11.35 -26.85 5.38
N LEU A 135 11.84 -27.21 4.19
CA LEU A 135 12.88 -26.45 3.49
C LEU A 135 12.26 -25.59 2.39
N ASP A 136 12.52 -24.29 2.44
CA ASP A 136 12.19 -23.35 1.37
C ASP A 136 13.48 -22.76 0.78
N PRO A 137 13.94 -23.20 -0.41
CA PRO A 137 15.19 -22.75 -1.00
C PRO A 137 15.13 -21.32 -1.55
N PHE A 138 13.93 -20.71 -1.63
CA PHE A 138 13.71 -19.36 -2.17
C PHE A 138 12.74 -18.59 -1.25
N SER A 139 13.08 -18.57 0.03
CA SER A 139 12.18 -18.17 1.11
C SER A 139 11.72 -16.70 1.07
N GLY A 140 12.46 -15.82 0.37
CA GLY A 140 12.11 -14.41 0.26
C GLY A 140 11.93 -13.79 1.64
N SER A 141 10.76 -13.20 1.88
CA SER A 141 10.44 -12.61 3.19
C SER A 141 10.02 -13.62 4.28
N GLY A 142 10.15 -14.93 4.04
CA GLY A 142 9.94 -15.98 5.04
C GLY A 142 8.49 -16.41 5.26
N THR A 143 7.60 -16.32 4.24
CA THR A 143 6.19 -16.72 4.43
C THR A 143 6.06 -18.18 4.86
N THR A 144 6.80 -19.08 4.20
CA THR A 144 6.83 -20.52 4.50
C THR A 144 7.26 -20.79 5.93
N MET A 145 8.29 -20.09 6.40
CA MET A 145 8.81 -20.23 7.75
C MET A 145 7.76 -19.89 8.80
N VAL A 146 7.07 -18.76 8.65
CA VAL A 146 6.05 -18.32 9.61
C VAL A 146 4.89 -19.32 9.66
N GLN A 147 4.41 -19.80 8.50
CA GLN A 147 3.29 -20.76 8.49
C GLN A 147 3.67 -22.12 9.03
N ALA A 148 4.88 -22.61 8.73
CA ALA A 148 5.41 -23.83 9.34
C ALA A 148 5.46 -23.70 10.87
N CYS A 149 5.99 -22.58 11.40
CA CYS A 149 6.03 -22.34 12.85
C CYS A 149 4.63 -22.26 13.47
N GLU A 150 3.66 -21.58 12.83
CA GLU A 150 2.26 -21.52 13.29
C GLU A 150 1.63 -22.91 13.40
N LEU A 151 1.98 -23.83 12.50
CA LEU A 151 1.50 -25.22 12.48
C LEU A 151 2.34 -26.17 13.36
N GLY A 152 3.33 -25.65 14.09
CA GLY A 152 4.20 -26.44 14.97
C GLY A 152 5.23 -27.30 14.24
N MET A 153 5.63 -26.89 13.04
CA MET A 153 6.72 -27.47 12.26
C MET A 153 8.00 -26.62 12.39
N ASN A 154 9.13 -27.22 12.07
CA ASN A 154 10.41 -26.54 11.93
C ASN A 154 10.55 -26.04 10.49
N ALA A 155 11.31 -24.95 10.28
CA ALA A 155 11.54 -24.43 8.94
C ALA A 155 12.98 -23.95 8.74
N ILE A 156 13.49 -24.18 7.53
CA ILE A 156 14.76 -23.66 7.05
C ILE A 156 14.46 -22.87 5.77
N GLY A 157 14.75 -21.57 5.80
CA GLY A 157 14.62 -20.69 4.65
C GLY A 157 16.00 -20.32 4.09
N ILE A 158 16.17 -20.43 2.77
CA ILE A 158 17.36 -19.95 2.07
C ILE A 158 16.96 -18.76 1.21
N ASP A 159 17.77 -17.71 1.22
CA ASP A 159 17.65 -16.57 0.31
C ASP A 159 19.04 -15.96 0.08
N VAL A 160 19.31 -15.49 -1.14
CA VAL A 160 20.59 -14.86 -1.49
C VAL A 160 20.73 -13.46 -0.87
N SER A 161 19.61 -12.79 -0.59
CA SER A 161 19.61 -11.47 0.02
C SER A 161 19.72 -11.58 1.54
N ALA A 162 20.83 -11.06 2.08
CA ALA A 162 21.01 -10.96 3.54
C ALA A 162 19.88 -10.19 4.23
N PHE A 163 19.29 -9.20 3.54
CA PHE A 163 18.15 -8.45 4.06
C PHE A 163 16.87 -9.29 4.14
N ASN A 164 16.61 -10.13 3.13
CA ASN A 164 15.46 -11.03 3.14
C ASN A 164 15.59 -12.08 4.25
N ALA A 165 16.79 -12.67 4.38
CA ALA A 165 17.10 -13.60 5.47
C ALA A 165 16.91 -12.94 6.85
N LEU A 166 17.36 -11.70 7.02
CA LEU A 166 17.12 -10.93 8.24
C LEU A 166 15.61 -10.74 8.52
N ILE A 167 14.82 -10.36 7.52
CA ILE A 167 13.36 -10.22 7.68
C ILE A 167 12.74 -11.56 8.07
N GLY A 168 13.10 -12.65 7.38
CA GLY A 168 12.60 -13.99 7.68
C GLY A 168 12.88 -14.38 9.12
N ASN A 169 14.13 -14.24 9.57
CA ASN A 169 14.54 -14.51 10.93
C ASN A 169 13.77 -13.64 11.93
N CYS A 170 13.64 -12.34 11.69
CA CYS A 170 12.91 -11.45 12.58
C CYS A 170 11.43 -11.82 12.77
N LYS A 171 10.82 -12.49 11.78
CA LYS A 171 9.42 -12.92 11.86
C LYS A 171 9.20 -14.17 12.71
N VAL A 172 10.22 -15.02 12.85
CA VAL A 172 10.12 -16.33 13.54
C VAL A 172 10.97 -16.41 14.81
N THR A 173 11.80 -15.41 15.07
CA THR A 173 12.62 -15.32 16.28
C THR A 173 11.73 -15.15 17.51
N ILE A 174 12.08 -15.87 18.59
CA ILE A 174 11.48 -15.66 19.91
C ILE A 174 12.22 -14.52 20.59
N TYR A 175 11.49 -13.48 20.96
CA TYR A 175 12.05 -12.29 21.59
C TYR A 175 11.79 -12.25 23.09
N ASN A 176 12.79 -11.78 23.85
CA ASN A 176 12.57 -11.34 25.21
C ASN A 176 11.88 -9.96 25.18
N LEU A 177 10.62 -9.92 25.61
CA LEU A 177 9.81 -8.70 25.56
C LEU A 177 10.36 -7.59 26.45
N VAL A 178 11.07 -7.92 27.52
CA VAL A 178 11.71 -6.93 28.41
C VAL A 178 12.87 -6.24 27.69
N ASP A 179 13.70 -7.00 26.99
CA ASP A 179 14.83 -6.47 26.23
C ASP A 179 14.33 -5.62 25.04
N VAL A 180 13.30 -6.11 24.33
CA VAL A 180 12.66 -5.34 23.24
C VAL A 180 12.12 -4.00 23.75
N GLN A 181 11.41 -4.00 24.88
CA GLN A 181 10.89 -2.77 25.47
C GLN A 181 12.01 -1.81 25.87
N THR A 182 13.12 -2.34 26.40
CA THR A 182 14.29 -1.55 26.78
C THR A 182 14.92 -0.87 25.57
N GLU A 183 15.13 -1.61 24.48
CA GLU A 183 15.67 -1.07 23.24
C GLU A 183 14.74 -0.06 22.57
N ILE A 184 13.42 -0.31 22.56
CA ILE A 184 12.42 0.65 22.06
C ILE A 184 12.52 1.96 22.84
N SER A 185 12.58 1.90 24.17
CA SER A 185 12.71 3.09 25.03
C SER A 185 14.01 3.85 24.76
N ARG A 186 15.14 3.13 24.63
CA ARG A 186 16.45 3.71 24.34
C ARG A 186 16.46 4.44 22.99
N ILE A 187 15.98 3.78 21.93
CA ILE A 187 15.92 4.36 20.58
C ILE A 187 14.96 5.55 20.56
N THR A 188 13.80 5.43 21.20
CA THR A 188 12.81 6.53 21.29
C THR A 188 13.40 7.75 21.99
N LYS A 189 14.12 7.56 23.09
CA LYS A 189 14.79 8.65 23.81
C LYS A 189 15.83 9.34 22.92
N ALA A 190 16.71 8.56 22.28
CA ALA A 190 17.72 9.10 21.38
C ALA A 190 17.11 9.87 20.20
N LEU A 191 16.00 9.37 19.63
CA LEU A 191 15.27 10.07 18.57
C LEU A 191 14.65 11.38 19.07
N LYS A 192 14.02 11.39 20.25
CA LYS A 192 13.47 12.62 20.84
C LYS A 192 14.55 13.67 21.07
N GLU A 193 15.67 13.28 21.67
CA GLU A 193 16.81 14.19 21.89
C GLU A 193 17.35 14.76 20.58
N PHE A 194 17.48 13.91 19.55
CA PHE A 194 17.88 14.36 18.21
C PHE A 194 16.90 15.37 17.60
N LEU A 195 15.59 15.12 17.76
CA LEU A 195 14.54 16.01 17.24
C LEU A 195 14.46 17.32 18.01
N THR A 196 14.58 17.32 19.34
CA THR A 196 14.55 18.56 20.15
C THR A 196 15.78 19.44 19.91
N ASN A 197 16.95 18.84 19.68
CA ASN A 197 18.19 19.58 19.40
C ASN A 197 18.25 20.13 17.97
N SER A 198 17.24 19.86 17.14
CA SER A 198 17.13 20.42 15.80
C SER A 198 15.85 21.24 15.71
N HIS A 199 15.88 22.40 15.03
CA HIS A 199 14.66 23.15 14.70
C HIS A 199 13.72 22.40 13.71
N THR A 200 13.83 21.07 13.65
CA THR A 200 13.18 20.19 12.69
C THR A 200 11.68 20.07 12.98
N LEU A 201 11.28 20.02 14.26
CA LEU A 201 9.87 19.91 14.63
C LEU A 201 9.07 21.15 14.21
N GLU A 202 9.60 22.35 14.50
CA GLU A 202 8.96 23.62 14.11
C GLU A 202 8.93 23.79 12.59
N PHE A 203 10.04 23.44 11.91
CA PHE A 203 10.10 23.41 10.46
C PHE A 203 9.05 22.48 9.85
N GLU A 204 8.93 21.26 10.38
CA GLU A 204 7.99 20.25 9.90
C GLU A 204 6.54 20.71 10.08
N GLU A 205 6.20 21.28 11.24
CA GLU A 205 4.86 21.83 11.50
C GLU A 205 4.51 22.94 10.49
N LYS A 206 5.42 23.90 10.27
CA LYS A 206 5.19 25.00 9.32
C LYS A 206 5.12 24.51 7.87
N LEU A 207 5.99 23.58 7.49
CA LEU A 207 5.99 23.00 6.15
C LEU A 207 4.69 22.24 5.88
N LEU A 208 4.23 21.42 6.85
CA LEU A 208 2.98 20.68 6.72
C LEU A 208 1.77 21.60 6.63
N ARG A 209 1.74 22.71 7.38
CA ARG A 209 0.67 23.72 7.24
C ARG A 209 0.68 24.36 5.85
N ALA A 210 1.85 24.79 5.36
CA ALA A 210 1.97 25.40 4.05
C ALA A 210 1.57 24.43 2.91
N LEU A 211 1.98 23.16 3.02
CA LEU A 211 1.58 22.11 2.08
C LEU A 211 0.08 21.83 2.15
N TYR A 212 -0.52 21.82 3.35
CA TYR A 212 -1.95 21.61 3.50
C TYR A 212 -2.76 22.71 2.80
N GLU A 213 -2.40 23.97 3.03
CA GLU A 213 -3.03 25.13 2.37
C GLU A 213 -2.89 25.04 0.85
N PHE A 214 -1.67 24.80 0.36
CA PHE A 214 -1.38 24.66 -1.07
C PHE A 214 -2.12 23.47 -1.72
N ASN A 215 -2.16 22.32 -1.03
CA ASN A 215 -2.82 21.12 -1.55
C ASN A 215 -4.34 21.28 -1.61
N ASN A 216 -4.95 21.99 -0.66
CA ASN A 216 -6.40 22.25 -0.72
C ASN A 216 -6.76 23.19 -1.86
N GLU A 217 -5.87 24.11 -2.22
CA GLU A 217 -6.07 25.03 -3.35
C GLU A 217 -5.87 24.34 -4.69
N PHE A 218 -4.76 23.63 -4.88
CA PHE A 218 -4.36 23.12 -6.21
C PHE A 218 -4.66 21.63 -6.43
N PHE A 219 -4.84 20.86 -5.36
CA PHE A 219 -5.09 19.41 -5.41
C PHE A 219 -6.36 19.01 -4.61
N PRO A 220 -7.51 19.69 -4.79
CA PRO A 220 -8.70 19.41 -4.01
C PRO A 220 -9.21 17.98 -4.27
N VAL A 221 -9.19 17.14 -3.25
CA VAL A 221 -9.74 15.78 -3.30
C VAL A 221 -11.23 15.83 -2.93
N PRO A 222 -12.14 15.20 -3.69
CA PRO A 222 -11.88 14.20 -4.72
C PRO A 222 -11.78 14.74 -6.17
N GLU A 223 -12.10 16.01 -6.41
CA GLU A 223 -12.25 16.58 -7.74
C GLU A 223 -10.99 16.43 -8.61
N TYR A 224 -9.82 16.80 -8.09
CA TYR A 224 -8.54 16.67 -8.78
C TYR A 224 -8.31 15.23 -9.28
N LYS A 225 -8.53 14.24 -8.41
CA LYS A 225 -8.35 12.81 -8.77
C LYS A 225 -9.35 12.35 -9.81
N TYR A 226 -10.55 12.90 -9.81
CA TYR A 226 -11.57 12.57 -10.82
C TYR A 226 -11.15 13.12 -12.19
N LYS A 227 -10.79 14.41 -12.28
CA LYS A 227 -10.31 15.06 -13.52
C LYS A 227 -9.08 14.34 -14.10
N LEU A 228 -8.14 13.96 -13.25
CA LEU A 228 -6.96 13.19 -13.64
C LEU A 228 -7.32 11.87 -14.35
N ARG A 229 -8.35 11.16 -13.87
CA ARG A 229 -8.80 9.89 -14.48
C ARG A 229 -9.52 10.07 -15.81
N GLN A 230 -10.20 11.19 -15.99
CA GLN A 230 -10.84 11.54 -17.25
C GLN A 230 -9.83 12.03 -18.29
N GLY A 231 -8.55 12.18 -17.93
CA GLY A 231 -7.51 12.72 -18.81
C GLY A 231 -7.62 14.24 -19.00
N GLU A 232 -8.40 14.92 -18.16
CA GLU A 232 -8.56 16.38 -18.21
C GLU A 232 -7.33 17.13 -17.66
N ILE A 233 -6.49 16.43 -16.89
CA ILE A 233 -5.25 16.97 -16.31
C ILE A 233 -4.11 16.05 -16.70
N ASP A 234 -3.05 16.61 -17.30
CA ASP A 234 -1.77 15.94 -17.43
C ASP A 234 -1.04 15.97 -16.07
N GLU A 235 -0.94 14.82 -15.42
CA GLU A 235 -0.33 14.68 -14.08
C GLU A 235 1.11 15.19 -14.05
N ALA A 236 1.89 14.86 -15.08
CA ALA A 236 3.32 15.12 -15.10
C ALA A 236 3.60 16.62 -15.28
N GLN A 237 2.86 17.25 -16.21
CA GLN A 237 2.97 18.68 -16.43
C GLN A 237 2.46 19.47 -15.23
N PHE A 238 1.23 19.19 -14.78
CA PHE A 238 0.60 19.92 -13.69
C PHE A 238 1.38 19.80 -12.37
N GLY A 239 1.86 18.59 -12.05
CA GLY A 239 2.69 18.36 -10.87
C GLY A 239 4.02 19.14 -10.91
N ALA A 240 4.69 19.16 -12.07
CA ALA A 240 5.97 19.87 -12.22
C ALA A 240 5.82 21.40 -12.14
N GLU A 241 4.71 21.95 -12.66
CA GLU A 241 4.39 23.38 -12.53
C GLU A 241 4.13 23.75 -11.07
N LYS A 242 3.30 22.98 -10.36
CA LYS A 242 2.99 23.24 -8.94
C LYS A 242 4.17 23.01 -8.00
N GLU A 243 5.07 22.07 -8.30
CA GLU A 243 6.34 21.94 -7.56
C GLU A 243 7.18 23.23 -7.67
N LYS A 244 7.30 23.79 -8.88
CA LYS A 244 8.05 25.05 -9.10
C LYS A 244 7.41 26.22 -8.36
N GLU A 245 6.08 26.29 -8.32
CA GLU A 245 5.34 27.32 -7.58
C GLU A 245 5.55 27.22 -6.06
N PHE A 246 5.60 26.00 -5.49
CA PHE A 246 5.79 25.81 -4.04
C PHE A 246 7.25 25.91 -3.58
N LEU A 247 8.21 25.64 -4.49
CA LEU A 247 9.64 25.59 -4.18
C LEU A 247 10.20 26.84 -3.46
N PRO A 248 9.84 28.10 -3.82
CA PRO A 248 10.29 29.28 -3.09
C PRO A 248 9.85 29.29 -1.62
N SER A 249 8.61 28.89 -1.33
CA SER A 249 8.08 28.79 0.04
C SER A 249 8.84 27.77 0.86
N TYR A 250 9.14 26.61 0.27
CA TYR A 250 9.99 25.60 0.91
C TYR A 250 11.40 26.11 1.20
N ASN A 251 12.07 26.72 0.21
CA ASN A 251 13.44 27.24 0.37
C ASN A 251 13.51 28.32 1.45
N LYS A 252 12.47 29.16 1.57
CA LYS A 252 12.33 30.13 2.65
C LYS A 252 12.29 29.46 4.02
N LEU A 253 11.48 28.41 4.18
CA LEU A 253 11.40 27.65 5.43
C LEU A 253 12.72 26.95 5.78
N VAL A 254 13.38 26.31 4.80
CA VAL A 254 14.68 25.65 5.00
C VAL A 254 15.72 26.65 5.53
N LYS A 255 15.78 27.84 4.93
CA LYS A 255 16.70 28.90 5.35
C LYS A 255 16.35 29.44 6.73
N GLN A 256 15.06 29.66 7.02
CA GLN A 256 14.58 30.19 8.29
C GLN A 256 14.94 29.29 9.47
N TYR A 257 14.80 27.97 9.31
CA TYR A 257 15.06 27.00 10.38
C TYR A 257 16.45 26.36 10.28
N SER A 258 17.33 26.87 9.40
CA SER A 258 18.70 26.38 9.21
C SER A 258 18.79 24.85 9.00
N ILE A 259 17.85 24.28 8.25
CA ILE A 259 17.75 22.84 8.05
C ILE A 259 18.88 22.35 7.13
N LYS A 260 19.70 21.41 7.63
CA LYS A 260 20.72 20.74 6.81
C LYS A 260 20.05 19.75 5.83
N LEU A 261 20.03 20.12 4.55
CA LEU A 261 19.46 19.28 3.47
C LEU A 261 20.39 18.15 2.99
N ARG A 262 21.69 18.24 3.28
CA ARG A 262 22.69 17.24 2.90
C ARG A 262 23.49 16.83 4.15
N GLN A 263 23.82 15.53 4.24
CA GLN A 263 24.77 15.04 5.24
C GLN A 263 26.19 15.23 4.71
N ASP A 264 27.14 15.50 5.61
CA ASP A 264 28.53 15.82 5.27
C ASP A 264 29.33 14.58 4.77
N LYS A 265 28.79 13.36 4.92
CA LYS A 265 29.39 12.10 4.42
C LYS A 265 28.50 11.47 3.34
N ALA A 266 29.07 11.28 2.15
CA ALA A 266 28.39 10.74 0.97
C ALA A 266 28.47 9.21 0.83
N ASP A 267 29.03 8.50 1.81
CA ASP A 267 29.47 7.10 1.61
C ASP A 267 28.39 6.03 1.84
N ASN A 268 27.16 6.42 2.18
CA ASN A 268 26.06 5.46 2.30
C ASN A 268 24.98 5.76 1.25
N LEU A 269 24.43 4.70 0.65
CA LEU A 269 23.37 4.66 -0.38
C LEU A 269 22.14 5.56 -0.12
N PHE A 270 22.05 6.15 1.08
CA PHE A 270 21.01 7.03 1.56
C PHE A 270 21.41 8.52 1.68
N GLY A 271 22.50 8.98 1.06
CA GLY A 271 23.16 10.30 1.20
C GLY A 271 22.37 11.59 0.89
N ARG A 272 21.04 11.59 0.96
CA ARG A 272 20.20 12.80 1.02
C ARG A 272 19.55 12.88 2.40
N SER A 273 19.50 14.06 3.03
CA SER A 273 18.86 14.17 4.34
C SER A 273 17.37 13.77 4.25
N PRO A 274 16.76 13.26 5.34
CA PRO A 274 15.33 12.98 5.39
C PRO A 274 14.48 14.17 4.92
N ALA A 275 14.90 15.40 5.20
CA ALA A 275 14.22 16.63 4.78
C ALA A 275 14.25 16.86 3.25
N GLY A 276 15.34 16.51 2.56
CA GLY A 276 15.43 16.58 1.10
C GLY A 276 14.65 15.46 0.39
N ARG A 277 14.48 14.30 1.04
CA ARG A 277 13.55 13.25 0.58
C ARG A 277 12.10 13.66 0.84
N ALA A 278 11.79 14.18 2.02
CA ALA A 278 10.45 14.63 2.40
C ALA A 278 9.92 15.72 1.47
N PHE A 279 10.74 16.59 0.90
CA PHE A 279 10.27 17.57 -0.10
C PHE A 279 9.70 16.91 -1.36
N ARG A 280 10.41 15.93 -1.93
CA ARG A 280 9.91 15.17 -3.08
C ARG A 280 8.77 14.21 -2.72
N TYR A 281 8.76 13.65 -1.51
CA TYR A 281 7.71 12.72 -1.09
C TYR A 281 6.43 13.44 -0.62
N ASN A 282 6.52 14.62 0.02
CA ASN A 282 5.37 15.30 0.63
C ASN A 282 4.58 16.19 -0.34
N LEU A 283 5.20 16.71 -1.41
CA LEU A 283 4.43 17.28 -2.53
C LEU A 283 3.61 16.20 -3.28
N LEU A 284 4.01 14.92 -3.14
CA LEU A 284 3.37 13.77 -3.76
C LEU A 284 2.53 12.92 -2.78
N PHE A 285 2.33 13.36 -1.54
CA PHE A 285 1.49 12.65 -0.57
C PHE A 285 0.01 12.98 -0.77
N VAL A 286 -0.53 12.58 -1.91
CA VAL A 286 -1.95 12.31 -2.05
C VAL A 286 -2.20 10.94 -1.41
N PRO A 287 -3.08 10.80 -0.41
CA PRO A 287 -3.21 9.59 0.37
C PRO A 287 -3.57 8.42 -0.56
N HIS A 288 -2.66 7.44 -0.57
CA HIS A 288 -2.71 6.13 -1.21
C HIS A 288 -2.49 6.05 -2.73
N LYS A 289 -1.25 6.27 -3.17
CA LYS A 289 -0.44 5.32 -3.97
C LYS A 289 0.92 5.96 -4.28
N ARG A 290 2.01 5.19 -4.14
CA ARG A 290 3.30 5.54 -4.75
C ARG A 290 3.11 5.58 -6.27
N ILE A 291 3.41 6.71 -6.91
CA ILE A 291 3.56 6.79 -8.36
C ILE A 291 4.91 7.45 -8.64
N PHE A 292 5.82 6.65 -9.19
CA PHE A 292 7.11 7.07 -9.71
C PHE A 292 6.91 7.78 -11.05
N THR A 293 7.48 8.97 -11.20
CA THR A 293 8.00 9.55 -12.45
C THR A 293 9.13 10.49 -12.01
N SER A 294 10.37 10.53 -12.51
CA SER A 294 11.14 9.79 -13.49
C SER A 294 12.62 9.89 -13.03
N ILE A 295 13.41 8.81 -13.14
CA ILE A 295 14.89 8.90 -13.14
C ILE A 295 15.29 8.54 -14.57
N PRO A 296 15.92 9.44 -15.35
CA PRO A 296 16.58 9.06 -16.58
C PRO A 296 17.67 8.04 -16.25
N ASN A 297 17.67 6.92 -16.98
CA ASN A 297 18.69 5.89 -16.89
C ASN A 297 20.10 6.51 -16.91
N ALA A 298 20.85 6.32 -15.82
CA ALA A 298 22.29 6.34 -15.93
C ALA A 298 22.67 5.05 -16.65
N ASN A 299 23.05 5.16 -17.92
CA ASN A 299 23.68 4.10 -18.68
C ASN A 299 24.90 3.60 -17.91
N TYR A 300 24.83 2.36 -17.43
CA TYR A 300 26.02 1.59 -17.12
C TYR A 300 26.16 0.54 -18.22
N SER A 301 26.99 0.85 -19.22
CA SER A 301 27.61 -0.16 -20.06
C SER A 301 28.60 -0.94 -19.20
N LEU A 302 28.39 -2.24 -19.05
CA LEU A 302 29.38 -3.17 -18.55
C LEU A 302 30.05 -3.84 -19.75
N ASN A 303 31.32 -3.49 -19.98
CA ASN A 303 32.31 -4.46 -20.45
C ASN A 303 32.84 -5.20 -19.21
#